data_AF-A0AA38CQP9-F1
#
_entry.id   AF-A0AA38CQP9-F1
#
_cell.length_a   1.000
_cell.length_b   1.000
_cell.length_c   1.000
_cell.angle_alpha   90.00
_cell.angle_beta   90.00
_cell.angle_gamma   90.00
#
_symmetry.space_group_name_H-M   'P 1'
#
loop_
_entity.id
_entity.type
_entity.pdbx_description
1 polymer ?
#
loop_
_entity_poly.entity_id
_entity_poly.type
_entity_poly.pdbx_seq_one_letter_code
_entity_poly.pdbx_strand_id
1 'polypeptide(L)'
;FISFVQCQRSFLHSAELRDIMQFGSSNTAVFFKMRVAGVLHIFQFETKQLLEELRGKEKREMELQDELEGVKDSLQAERQALSEVVLDRDKFRALFTEKESALQMVFSTKSSERNASDLENTPRNDSWALSGKRDKDLPFTDKGRAPQNQNFDLQAQMKELRQELKAQTEDLHSSEELCKKLSNEKQLLDQKVSRLEKKKASEAQILERKFERERDTLRARVAELEKTLTERTQGLSVAESTLAVRSSELDALQGNLKELEDLREMKEDIDRKNEQTAAILKKQANQLVEMEALYKSEQVLRKRYFNMMEDMKGKIRVYCRWRPLSEKEMLEKQKDVIAAPDEFTVEHPWKDDKPKQHQFDHVFDGSTTQEEVFEDTRYLVQSAVDGYNVCIFAYGQTGSGKTFTVYGSDRNPGLTPRATAELFKVLRRDSNKFSFSLK
;
A
#
# COMPACT_ATOMS: atom_id res chain seq x y z
N PHE A 1 66.11 5.61 54.00
CA PHE A 1 64.85 4.95 54.44
C PHE A 1 63.67 5.89 54.29
N ILE A 2 62.96 5.78 53.16
CA ILE A 2 61.52 6.03 53.11
C ILE A 2 60.85 4.69 53.37
N SER A 3 59.79 4.67 54.18
CA SER A 3 58.91 3.52 54.36
C SER A 3 57.50 3.94 53.97
N PHE A 4 56.86 3.13 53.12
CA PHE A 4 55.45 3.25 52.79
C PHE A 4 54.65 2.33 53.71
N VAL A 5 53.37 2.64 54.00
CA VAL A 5 52.45 1.67 54.62
C VAL A 5 51.05 1.91 54.06
N GLN A 6 50.54 0.98 53.26
CA GLN A 6 49.12 0.93 52.90
C GLN A 6 48.31 0.46 54.12
N CYS A 7 47.14 1.03 54.41
CA CYS A 7 46.36 0.67 55.60
C CYS A 7 44.84 0.67 55.35
N GLN A 8 44.15 -0.38 55.79
CA GLN A 8 42.71 -0.55 55.66
C GLN A 8 41.98 -0.06 56.92
N ARG A 9 40.83 0.62 56.75
CA ARG A 9 40.14 1.37 57.84
C ARG A 9 39.74 0.53 59.07
N SER A 10 39.65 -0.79 58.94
CA SER A 10 39.40 -1.73 60.04
C SER A 10 40.41 -1.60 61.19
N PHE A 11 41.69 -1.33 60.90
CA PHE A 11 42.74 -1.18 61.92
C PHE A 11 42.84 0.24 62.53
N LEU A 12 42.12 1.23 61.97
CA LEU A 12 42.14 2.63 62.41
C LEU A 12 41.09 2.93 63.50
N HIS A 13 40.97 2.04 64.50
CA HIS A 13 39.98 2.15 65.60
C HIS A 13 40.55 2.54 66.97
N SER A 14 41.86 2.82 67.10
CA SER A 14 42.35 3.58 68.25
C SER A 14 41.82 5.02 68.17
N ALA A 15 41.52 5.63 69.32
CA ALA A 15 40.73 6.86 69.36
C ALA A 15 41.46 8.14 68.88
N GLU A 16 42.79 8.07 68.70
CA GLU A 16 43.70 9.22 68.61
C GLU A 16 43.88 9.80 67.19
N LEU A 17 43.40 9.12 66.14
CA LEU A 17 43.58 9.54 64.74
C LEU A 17 42.25 9.96 64.06
N ARG A 18 41.42 10.73 64.78
CA ARG A 18 40.07 11.09 64.30
C ARG A 18 40.01 12.33 63.38
N ASP A 19 41.00 13.23 63.46
CA ASP A 19 41.04 14.50 62.71
C ASP A 19 42.23 14.63 61.73
N ILE A 20 42.21 13.85 60.63
CA ILE A 20 43.03 14.15 59.44
C ILE A 20 42.20 14.05 58.15
N MET A 21 41.52 15.16 57.83
CA MET A 21 41.32 15.62 56.46
C MET A 21 42.01 16.98 56.29
N GLN A 22 43.34 16.96 56.36
CA GLN A 22 44.20 18.10 56.05
C GLN A 22 45.38 17.62 55.21
N PHE A 23 45.85 18.45 54.27
CA PHE A 23 47.14 18.28 53.59
C PHE A 23 48.27 18.68 54.55
N GLY A 24 48.48 17.87 55.59
CA GLY A 24 49.49 18.11 56.62
C GLY A 24 50.86 17.58 56.21
N SER A 25 51.86 18.47 56.18
CA SER A 25 53.27 18.09 56.25
C SER A 25 53.73 18.07 57.71
N SER A 26 54.49 17.04 58.07
CA SER A 26 55.27 17.01 59.32
C SER A 26 56.73 16.75 58.96
N ASN A 27 57.66 17.13 59.84
CA ASN A 27 59.10 16.94 59.63
C ASN A 27 59.45 15.48 59.25
N THR A 28 58.67 14.51 59.73
CA THR A 28 58.87 13.06 59.54
C THR A 28 58.01 12.40 58.46
N ALA A 29 56.91 13.02 57.98
CA ALA A 29 55.93 12.34 57.13
C ALA A 29 55.20 13.26 56.12
N VAL A 30 54.85 12.69 54.96
CA VAL A 30 54.02 13.31 53.91
C VAL A 30 52.97 12.30 53.44
N PHE A 31 51.71 12.70 53.31
CA PHE A 31 50.57 11.80 53.08
C PHE A 31 49.84 12.09 51.76
N PHE A 32 49.37 11.02 51.09
CA PHE A 32 48.49 11.07 49.93
C PHE A 32 47.37 10.03 50.07
N LYS A 33 46.11 10.44 49.90
CA LYS A 33 44.93 9.63 50.22
C LYS A 33 43.91 9.70 49.10
N MET A 34 43.63 8.57 48.46
CA MET A 34 42.63 8.47 47.39
C MET A 34 41.35 7.83 47.93
N ARG A 35 40.23 8.53 47.75
CA ARG A 35 38.90 8.06 48.15
C ARG A 35 37.87 8.50 47.12
N VAL A 36 37.56 7.63 46.16
CA VAL A 36 36.49 7.88 45.18
C VAL A 36 35.14 7.64 45.86
N ALA A 37 34.47 8.71 46.25
CA ALA A 37 33.19 8.65 46.97
C ALA A 37 32.00 8.67 46.00
N GLY A 38 31.42 7.51 45.69
CA GLY A 38 30.09 7.45 45.07
C GLY A 38 29.78 6.20 44.26
N VAL A 39 30.78 5.63 43.54
CA VAL A 39 30.56 4.66 42.45
C VAL A 39 29.56 3.56 42.81
N LEU A 40 29.82 2.78 43.88
CA LEU A 40 28.96 1.64 44.23
C LEU A 40 27.55 2.06 44.67
N HIS A 41 27.40 3.18 45.37
CA HIS A 41 26.14 3.57 46.01
C HIS A 41 25.21 4.36 45.08
N ILE A 42 25.76 5.05 44.08
CA ILE A 42 25.00 5.65 42.98
C ILE A 42 24.54 4.54 42.02
N PHE A 43 25.45 3.65 41.59
CA PHE A 43 25.07 2.55 40.70
C PHE A 43 24.05 1.61 41.34
N GLN A 44 24.15 1.28 42.64
CA GLN A 44 23.14 0.47 43.34
C GLN A 44 21.79 1.17 43.53
N PHE A 45 21.72 2.50 43.37
CA PHE A 45 20.46 3.24 43.38
C PHE A 45 19.87 3.28 41.96
N GLU A 46 20.65 3.74 40.98
CA GLU A 46 20.24 3.83 39.57
C GLU A 46 19.86 2.45 38.99
N THR A 47 20.63 1.39 39.25
CA THR A 47 20.28 0.04 38.77
C THR A 47 19.04 -0.54 39.43
N LYS A 48 18.71 -0.17 40.68
CA LYS A 48 17.43 -0.55 41.31
C LYS A 48 16.27 0.21 40.70
N GLN A 49 16.40 1.52 40.55
CA GLN A 49 15.38 2.37 39.93
C GLN A 49 15.09 1.91 38.49
N LEU A 50 16.13 1.61 37.70
CA LEU A 50 15.99 1.06 36.36
C LEU A 50 15.35 -0.33 36.34
N LEU A 51 15.65 -1.21 37.31
CA LEU A 51 14.98 -2.52 37.46
C LEU A 51 13.49 -2.38 37.80
N GLU A 52 13.13 -1.38 38.62
CA GLU A 52 11.77 -1.10 39.04
C GLU A 52 10.96 -0.44 37.90
N GLU A 53 11.57 0.48 37.14
CA GLU A 53 11.01 1.01 35.88
C GLU A 53 10.85 -0.07 34.80
N LEU A 54 11.80 -1.02 34.69
CA LEU A 54 11.74 -2.10 33.70
C LEU A 54 10.63 -3.09 34.04
N ARG A 55 10.50 -3.52 35.31
CA ARG A 55 9.32 -4.26 35.80
C ARG A 55 8.01 -3.51 35.58
N GLY A 56 8.03 -2.19 35.77
CA GLY A 56 6.89 -1.31 35.50
C GLY A 56 6.50 -1.25 34.02
N LYS A 57 7.45 -1.49 33.10
CA LYS A 57 7.19 -1.63 31.65
C LYS A 57 6.71 -3.04 31.30
N GLU A 58 7.38 -4.09 31.80
CA GLU A 58 6.95 -5.49 31.63
C GLU A 58 5.47 -5.70 32.04
N LYS A 59 5.06 -5.12 33.18
CA LYS A 59 3.67 -5.19 33.65
C LYS A 59 2.68 -4.49 32.71
N ARG A 60 3.03 -3.30 32.19
CA ARG A 60 2.18 -2.60 31.21
C ARG A 60 2.14 -3.29 29.85
N GLU A 61 3.23 -3.93 29.45
CA GLU A 61 3.27 -4.71 28.21
C GLU A 61 2.34 -5.93 28.32
N MET A 62 2.30 -6.60 29.47
CA MET A 62 1.34 -7.66 29.78
C MET A 62 -0.11 -7.13 29.81
N GLU A 63 -0.38 -6.01 30.48
CA GLU A 63 -1.70 -5.36 30.49
C GLU A 63 -2.19 -5.00 29.08
N LEU A 64 -1.30 -4.48 28.21
CA LEU A 64 -1.61 -4.17 26.81
C LEU A 64 -1.77 -5.43 25.92
N GLN A 65 -1.12 -6.55 26.27
CA GLN A 65 -1.32 -7.82 25.58
C GLN A 65 -2.69 -8.43 25.91
N ASP A 66 -3.11 -8.39 27.18
CA ASP A 66 -4.45 -8.81 27.61
C ASP A 66 -5.55 -7.94 26.95
N GLU A 67 -5.37 -6.61 26.90
CA GLU A 67 -6.28 -5.70 26.17
C GLU A 67 -6.36 -6.03 24.67
N LEU A 68 -5.21 -6.31 24.03
CA LEU A 68 -5.15 -6.64 22.60
C LEU A 68 -5.85 -7.98 22.29
N GLU A 69 -5.69 -9.00 23.15
CA GLU A 69 -6.37 -10.28 23.01
C GLU A 69 -7.90 -10.12 23.18
N GLY A 70 -8.36 -9.34 24.16
CA GLY A 70 -9.79 -9.03 24.33
C GLY A 70 -10.41 -8.27 23.15
N VAL A 71 -9.68 -7.34 22.53
CA VAL A 71 -10.11 -6.65 21.29
C VAL A 71 -10.16 -7.61 20.10
N LYS A 72 -9.19 -8.51 19.98
CA LYS A 72 -9.11 -9.55 18.94
C LYS A 72 -10.27 -10.55 19.04
N ASP A 73 -10.61 -11.01 20.24
CA ASP A 73 -11.77 -11.87 20.47
C ASP A 73 -13.09 -11.16 20.16
N SER A 74 -13.22 -9.88 20.53
CA SER A 74 -14.37 -9.04 20.17
C SER A 74 -14.54 -8.90 18.65
N LEU A 75 -13.44 -8.64 17.92
CA LEU A 75 -13.43 -8.58 16.46
C LEU A 75 -13.76 -9.93 15.82
N GLN A 76 -13.37 -11.05 16.45
CA GLN A 76 -13.71 -12.39 15.97
C GLN A 76 -15.20 -12.69 16.17
N ALA A 77 -15.80 -12.25 17.29
CA ALA A 77 -17.24 -12.33 17.52
C ALA A 77 -18.05 -11.47 16.53
N GLU A 78 -17.63 -10.22 16.26
CA GLU A 78 -18.26 -9.38 15.22
C GLU A 78 -18.18 -10.03 13.83
N ARG A 79 -17.04 -10.64 13.47
CA ARG A 79 -16.89 -11.39 12.22
C ARG A 79 -17.85 -12.59 12.12
N GLN A 80 -18.09 -13.30 13.23
CA GLN A 80 -19.04 -14.40 13.26
C GLN A 80 -20.48 -13.88 13.08
N ALA A 81 -20.88 -12.85 13.82
CA ALA A 81 -22.20 -12.22 13.67
C ALA A 81 -22.45 -11.67 12.25
N LEU A 82 -21.44 -11.03 11.63
CA LEU A 82 -21.51 -10.59 10.24
C LEU A 82 -21.65 -11.77 9.26
N SER A 83 -21.03 -12.92 9.52
CA SER A 83 -21.20 -14.13 8.71
C SER A 83 -22.63 -14.68 8.79
N GLU A 84 -23.26 -14.65 9.96
CA GLU A 84 -24.67 -15.06 10.13
C GLU A 84 -25.63 -14.11 9.40
N VAL A 85 -25.43 -12.79 9.52
CA VAL A 85 -26.22 -11.78 8.81
C VAL A 85 -26.07 -11.90 7.28
N VAL A 86 -24.88 -12.24 6.77
CA VAL A 86 -24.66 -12.51 5.34
C VAL A 86 -25.40 -13.77 4.88
N LEU A 87 -25.36 -14.86 5.67
CA LEU A 87 -26.11 -16.09 5.37
C LEU A 87 -27.62 -15.84 5.34
N ASP A 88 -28.16 -15.06 6.30
CA ASP A 88 -29.59 -14.73 6.32
C ASP A 88 -29.99 -13.79 5.19
N ARG A 89 -29.17 -12.78 4.86
CA ARG A 89 -29.35 -11.95 3.65
C ARG A 89 -29.49 -12.81 2.40
N ASP A 90 -28.64 -13.83 2.24
CA ASP A 90 -28.64 -14.65 1.04
C ASP A 90 -29.80 -15.67 1.00
N LYS A 91 -30.27 -16.17 2.16
CA LYS A 91 -31.56 -16.87 2.28
C LYS A 91 -32.72 -15.98 1.84
N PHE A 92 -32.80 -14.75 2.35
CA PHE A 92 -33.86 -13.80 1.96
C PHE A 92 -33.78 -13.43 0.48
N ARG A 93 -32.57 -13.31 -0.09
CA ARG A 93 -32.38 -13.06 -1.52
C ARG A 93 -32.88 -14.22 -2.39
N ALA A 94 -32.60 -15.46 -2.00
CA ALA A 94 -33.11 -16.65 -2.70
C ALA A 94 -34.64 -16.72 -2.66
N LEU A 95 -35.24 -16.50 -1.48
CA LEU A 95 -36.69 -16.43 -1.29
C LEU A 95 -37.31 -15.29 -2.13
N PHE A 96 -36.65 -14.13 -2.22
CA PHE A 96 -37.10 -13.03 -3.07
C PHE A 96 -37.13 -13.44 -4.54
N THR A 97 -36.05 -14.02 -5.08
CA THR A 97 -36.00 -14.48 -6.48
C THR A 97 -36.99 -15.61 -6.78
N GLU A 98 -37.32 -16.46 -5.80
CA GLU A 98 -38.38 -17.47 -5.92
C GLU A 98 -39.76 -16.80 -6.05
N LYS A 99 -40.07 -15.80 -5.20
CA LYS A 99 -41.35 -15.07 -5.27
C LYS A 99 -41.45 -14.17 -6.50
N GLU A 100 -40.35 -13.57 -6.95
CA GLU A 100 -40.28 -12.79 -8.18
C GLU A 100 -40.54 -13.69 -9.41
N SER A 101 -39.92 -14.86 -9.46
CA SER A 101 -40.17 -15.88 -10.49
C SER A 101 -41.63 -16.36 -10.48
N ALA A 102 -42.20 -16.61 -9.29
CA ALA A 102 -43.59 -17.00 -9.14
C ALA A 102 -44.57 -15.89 -9.59
N LEU A 103 -44.27 -14.63 -9.27
CA LEU A 103 -45.04 -13.48 -9.75
C LEU A 103 -44.96 -13.35 -11.28
N GLN A 104 -43.78 -13.53 -11.88
CA GLN A 104 -43.60 -13.47 -13.32
C GLN A 104 -44.36 -14.60 -14.06
N MET A 105 -44.47 -15.79 -13.44
CA MET A 105 -45.35 -16.87 -13.90
C MET A 105 -46.84 -16.56 -13.75
N VAL A 106 -47.25 -15.82 -12.70
CA VAL A 106 -48.64 -15.34 -12.54
C VAL A 106 -48.98 -14.22 -13.53
N PHE A 107 -48.02 -13.37 -13.89
CA PHE A 107 -48.21 -12.33 -14.91
C PHE A 107 -48.25 -12.91 -16.33
N SER A 108 -47.42 -13.91 -16.66
CA SER A 108 -47.46 -14.56 -17.97
C SER A 108 -48.76 -15.35 -18.16
N THR A 109 -49.24 -16.09 -17.14
CA THR A 109 -50.55 -16.77 -17.19
C THR A 109 -51.73 -15.79 -17.28
N LYS A 110 -51.74 -14.69 -16.51
CA LYS A 110 -52.75 -13.61 -16.68
C LYS A 110 -52.68 -12.91 -18.04
N SER A 111 -51.57 -13.01 -18.76
CA SER A 111 -51.44 -12.47 -20.13
C SER A 111 -52.03 -13.41 -21.19
N SER A 112 -52.46 -14.62 -20.82
CA SER A 112 -53.14 -15.58 -21.71
C SER A 112 -54.67 -15.66 -21.48
N GLU A 113 -55.22 -15.04 -20.44
CA GLU A 113 -56.67 -15.03 -20.15
C GLU A 113 -57.37 -13.75 -20.65
N ARG A 114 -57.16 -13.38 -21.92
CA ARG A 114 -57.99 -12.39 -22.63
C ARG A 114 -58.11 -12.72 -24.12
N ASN A 115 -59.19 -13.42 -24.52
CA ASN A 115 -59.92 -13.22 -25.80
C ASN A 115 -61.07 -14.23 -25.98
N ALA A 116 -62.30 -13.81 -25.66
CA ALA A 116 -63.61 -14.34 -26.09
C ALA A 116 -64.72 -13.44 -25.49
N SER A 117 -65.88 -13.18 -26.09
CA SER A 117 -66.37 -13.42 -27.46
C SER A 117 -67.70 -12.67 -27.72
N ASP A 118 -67.93 -12.26 -28.98
CA ASP A 118 -69.22 -12.20 -29.71
C ASP A 118 -70.41 -11.23 -29.41
N LEU A 119 -71.05 -10.88 -30.54
CA LEU A 119 -72.48 -10.58 -30.84
C LEU A 119 -73.15 -9.20 -30.58
N GLU A 120 -73.91 -8.77 -31.61
CA GLU A 120 -75.18 -7.98 -31.73
C GLU A 120 -75.59 -6.95 -30.63
N ASN A 121 -76.26 -5.80 -30.90
CA ASN A 121 -77.35 -5.53 -31.85
C ASN A 121 -77.61 -4.01 -32.12
N THR A 122 -78.60 -3.67 -32.95
CA THR A 122 -79.15 -2.30 -33.26
C THR A 122 -80.16 -1.81 -32.17
N PRO A 123 -80.59 -0.51 -32.04
CA PRO A 123 -81.35 0.25 -33.08
C PRO A 123 -81.44 1.82 -33.05
N ARG A 124 -82.06 2.40 -34.12
CA ARG A 124 -82.75 3.73 -34.22
C ARG A 124 -81.87 5.01 -34.08
N ASN A 125 -82.28 6.23 -34.51
CA ASN A 125 -83.54 6.77 -35.10
C ASN A 125 -83.28 7.97 -36.07
N ASP A 126 -84.23 8.27 -36.98
CA ASP A 126 -84.61 9.60 -37.57
C ASP A 126 -83.59 10.54 -38.29
N SER A 127 -83.95 11.41 -39.26
CA SER A 127 -85.13 11.55 -40.16
C SER A 127 -84.94 12.64 -41.28
N TRP A 128 -85.64 12.51 -42.42
CA TRP A 128 -85.97 13.54 -43.49
C TRP A 128 -84.81 14.22 -44.29
N ALA A 129 -84.93 14.84 -45.50
CA ALA A 129 -85.80 14.77 -46.71
C ALA A 129 -85.18 15.74 -47.81
N LEU A 130 -85.66 16.12 -49.03
CA LEU A 130 -86.81 15.84 -49.94
C LEU A 130 -86.55 16.43 -51.37
N SER A 131 -86.92 15.74 -52.49
CA SER A 131 -87.15 16.28 -53.88
C SER A 131 -85.97 16.86 -54.72
N GLY A 132 -85.95 16.92 -56.07
CA GLY A 132 -86.75 16.22 -57.13
C GLY A 132 -86.91 16.92 -58.51
N LYS A 133 -87.01 16.12 -59.60
CA LYS A 133 -87.70 16.32 -60.94
C LYS A 133 -87.20 17.28 -62.08
N ARG A 134 -86.87 16.65 -63.23
CA ARG A 134 -87.43 16.80 -64.63
C ARG A 134 -87.01 17.89 -65.67
N ASP A 135 -87.22 17.49 -66.96
CA ASP A 135 -87.48 18.26 -68.21
C ASP A 135 -86.29 19.11 -68.79
N LYS A 136 -86.10 19.40 -70.12
CA LYS A 136 -86.72 18.99 -71.41
C LYS A 136 -85.93 19.47 -72.68
N ASP A 137 -86.50 19.25 -73.89
CA ASP A 137 -86.47 20.09 -75.12
C ASP A 137 -85.67 19.73 -76.42
N LEU A 138 -86.15 20.35 -77.53
CA LEU A 138 -85.85 20.30 -78.99
C LEU A 138 -85.83 21.79 -79.52
N PRO A 139 -85.81 22.22 -80.84
CA PRO A 139 -86.15 21.55 -82.13
C PRO A 139 -85.39 22.01 -83.44
N PHE A 140 -85.94 21.62 -84.63
CA PHE A 140 -85.82 22.30 -85.98
C PHE A 140 -84.45 22.19 -86.73
N THR A 141 -84.25 22.40 -88.06
CA THR A 141 -85.01 22.89 -89.27
C THR A 141 -84.33 22.35 -90.59
N ASP A 142 -84.66 22.55 -91.90
CA ASP A 142 -85.72 23.27 -92.66
C ASP A 142 -86.16 22.65 -94.05
N LYS A 143 -85.70 23.18 -95.22
CA LYS A 143 -86.18 22.97 -96.63
C LYS A 143 -85.00 22.79 -97.63
N GLY A 144 -85.15 22.35 -98.90
CA GLY A 144 -86.29 21.80 -99.68
C GLY A 144 -86.20 22.04 -101.23
N ARG A 145 -87.08 21.41 -102.04
CA ARG A 145 -87.39 21.59 -103.52
C ARG A 145 -86.23 21.44 -104.55
N ALA A 146 -86.25 20.65 -105.66
CA ALA A 146 -87.25 20.25 -106.69
C ALA A 146 -87.65 21.38 -107.70
N PRO A 147 -88.10 21.13 -108.97
CA PRO A 147 -88.30 19.86 -109.73
C PRO A 147 -87.95 19.89 -111.28
N GLN A 148 -88.15 18.75 -112.00
CA GLN A 148 -88.62 18.63 -113.43
C GLN A 148 -87.77 19.27 -114.58
N ASN A 149 -87.91 19.01 -115.90
CA ASN A 149 -88.82 18.21 -116.77
C ASN A 149 -88.03 17.81 -118.09
N GLN A 150 -88.51 17.28 -119.24
CA GLN A 150 -89.83 16.96 -119.83
C GLN A 150 -89.75 15.86 -120.94
N ASN A 151 -90.91 15.56 -121.55
CA ASN A 151 -91.29 14.80 -122.77
C ASN A 151 -90.72 15.35 -124.11
N PHE A 152 -90.89 14.77 -125.34
CA PHE A 152 -91.56 13.58 -125.97
C PHE A 152 -91.02 13.48 -127.43
N ASP A 153 -91.30 12.52 -128.35
CA ASP A 153 -91.88 11.15 -128.43
C ASP A 153 -91.50 10.61 -129.83
N LEU A 154 -91.52 9.29 -130.09
CA LEU A 154 -91.67 8.74 -131.45
C LEU A 154 -92.18 7.27 -131.43
N GLN A 155 -93.42 7.09 -131.91
CA GLN A 155 -94.20 5.86 -131.77
C GLN A 155 -93.86 4.81 -132.84
N ALA A 156 -92.86 3.97 -132.59
CA ALA A 156 -92.62 2.77 -133.40
C ALA A 156 -92.09 1.57 -132.59
N GLN A 157 -91.03 1.77 -131.80
CA GLN A 157 -90.39 0.71 -130.99
C GLN A 157 -91.16 0.37 -129.69
N MET A 158 -92.24 1.10 -129.42
CA MET A 158 -93.01 1.18 -128.17
C MET A 158 -93.83 -0.06 -127.78
N LYS A 159 -93.59 -1.25 -128.37
CA LYS A 159 -94.29 -2.50 -127.98
C LYS A 159 -93.33 -3.60 -127.53
N GLU A 160 -92.23 -3.78 -128.26
CA GLU A 160 -91.17 -4.73 -127.95
C GLU A 160 -90.34 -4.22 -126.76
N LEU A 161 -89.87 -2.97 -126.82
CA LEU A 161 -89.25 -2.28 -125.68
C LEU A 161 -90.14 -2.20 -124.44
N ARG A 162 -91.48 -2.32 -124.55
CA ARG A 162 -92.37 -2.34 -123.37
C ARG A 162 -92.43 -3.70 -122.65
N GLN A 163 -92.06 -4.80 -123.31
CA GLN A 163 -91.88 -6.10 -122.64
C GLN A 163 -90.48 -6.16 -122.03
N GLU A 164 -89.46 -5.67 -122.74
CA GLU A 164 -88.08 -5.66 -122.26
C GLU A 164 -87.87 -4.66 -121.10
N LEU A 165 -88.48 -3.46 -121.16
CA LEU A 165 -88.55 -2.55 -120.00
C LEU A 165 -89.24 -3.19 -118.80
N LYS A 166 -90.26 -4.02 -119.00
CA LYS A 166 -90.94 -4.69 -117.87
C LYS A 166 -89.99 -5.63 -117.14
N ALA A 167 -89.35 -6.54 -117.88
CA ALA A 167 -88.33 -7.44 -117.33
C ALA A 167 -87.22 -6.64 -116.62
N GLN A 168 -86.67 -5.61 -117.28
CA GLN A 168 -85.62 -4.77 -116.68
C GLN A 168 -86.11 -3.98 -115.45
N THR A 169 -87.38 -3.57 -115.36
CA THR A 169 -87.92 -2.96 -114.14
C THR A 169 -88.16 -3.96 -113.01
N GLU A 170 -88.47 -5.21 -113.31
CA GLU A 170 -88.65 -6.29 -112.34
C GLU A 170 -87.28 -6.77 -111.80
N ASP A 171 -86.26 -6.85 -112.67
CA ASP A 171 -84.84 -7.04 -112.30
C ASP A 171 -84.29 -5.85 -111.49
N LEU A 172 -84.56 -4.62 -111.90
CA LEU A 172 -84.17 -3.42 -111.16
C LEU A 172 -84.84 -3.39 -109.77
N HIS A 173 -86.12 -3.78 -109.67
CA HIS A 173 -86.83 -3.79 -108.39
C HIS A 173 -86.31 -4.88 -107.44
N SER A 174 -86.02 -6.08 -107.94
CA SER A 174 -85.41 -7.14 -107.13
C SER A 174 -83.97 -6.81 -106.71
N SER A 175 -83.21 -6.13 -107.57
CA SER A 175 -81.88 -5.57 -107.25
C SER A 175 -81.96 -4.45 -106.21
N GLU A 176 -82.94 -3.54 -106.31
CA GLU A 176 -83.23 -2.53 -105.29
C GLU A 176 -83.60 -3.17 -103.95
N GLU A 177 -84.42 -4.22 -103.94
CA GLU A 177 -84.73 -4.97 -102.72
C GLU A 177 -83.48 -5.62 -102.12
N LEU A 178 -82.60 -6.21 -102.93
CA LEU A 178 -81.32 -6.75 -102.48
C LEU A 178 -80.43 -5.65 -101.87
N CYS A 179 -80.31 -4.49 -102.52
CA CYS A 179 -79.61 -3.33 -101.97
C CYS A 179 -80.23 -2.84 -100.65
N LYS A 180 -81.55 -2.84 -100.50
CA LYS A 180 -82.23 -2.47 -99.24
C LYS A 180 -81.99 -3.51 -98.14
N LYS A 181 -82.03 -4.80 -98.46
CA LYS A 181 -81.70 -5.92 -97.54
C LYS A 181 -80.24 -5.84 -97.06
N LEU A 182 -79.30 -5.67 -97.99
CA LEU A 182 -77.87 -5.51 -97.70
C LEU A 182 -77.55 -4.20 -96.95
N SER A 183 -78.27 -3.10 -97.21
CA SER A 183 -78.12 -1.84 -96.47
C SER A 183 -78.57 -2.00 -95.00
N ASN A 184 -79.71 -2.64 -94.78
CA ASN A 184 -80.20 -2.96 -93.43
C ASN A 184 -79.24 -3.92 -92.70
N GLU A 185 -78.74 -4.96 -93.37
CA GLU A 185 -77.75 -5.88 -92.82
C GLU A 185 -76.44 -5.17 -92.46
N LYS A 186 -75.94 -4.29 -93.35
CA LYS A 186 -74.77 -3.46 -93.06
C LYS A 186 -74.98 -2.58 -91.84
N GLN A 187 -76.10 -1.86 -91.74
CA GLN A 187 -76.39 -1.04 -90.55
C GLN A 187 -76.43 -1.87 -89.26
N LEU A 188 -76.94 -3.10 -89.34
CA LEU A 188 -77.03 -4.03 -88.21
C LEU A 188 -75.65 -4.58 -87.82
N LEU A 189 -74.76 -4.81 -88.80
CA LEU A 189 -73.35 -5.14 -88.60
C LEU A 189 -72.56 -3.95 -88.02
N ASP A 190 -72.70 -2.74 -88.56
CA ASP A 190 -72.03 -1.52 -88.06
C ASP A 190 -72.44 -1.23 -86.60
N GLN A 191 -73.73 -1.41 -86.26
CA GLN A 191 -74.20 -1.36 -84.86
C GLN A 191 -73.59 -2.47 -83.99
N LYS A 192 -73.41 -3.68 -84.53
CA LYS A 192 -72.81 -4.81 -83.81
C LYS A 192 -71.31 -4.59 -83.56
N VAL A 193 -70.59 -4.05 -84.54
CA VAL A 193 -69.17 -3.63 -84.42
C VAL A 193 -69.05 -2.53 -83.37
N SER A 194 -69.81 -1.44 -83.45
CA SER A 194 -69.74 -0.36 -82.46
C SER A 194 -70.08 -0.82 -81.03
N ARG A 195 -70.98 -1.80 -80.86
CA ARG A 195 -71.26 -2.44 -79.56
C ARG A 195 -70.09 -3.30 -79.06
N LEU A 196 -69.41 -4.03 -79.95
CA LEU A 196 -68.23 -4.85 -79.60
C LEU A 196 -67.01 -3.98 -79.28
N GLU A 197 -66.77 -2.90 -80.03
CA GLU A 197 -65.71 -1.93 -79.76
C GLU A 197 -65.90 -1.25 -78.40
N LYS A 198 -67.13 -0.78 -78.10
CA LYS A 198 -67.46 -0.19 -76.79
C LYS A 198 -67.28 -1.18 -75.64
N LYS A 199 -67.65 -2.46 -75.84
CA LYS A 199 -67.37 -3.52 -74.86
C LYS A 199 -65.87 -3.71 -74.66
N LYS A 200 -65.11 -3.96 -75.73
CA LYS A 200 -63.65 -4.17 -75.68
C LYS A 200 -62.91 -2.99 -75.05
N ALA A 201 -63.32 -1.75 -75.34
CA ALA A 201 -62.77 -0.55 -74.70
C ALA A 201 -63.10 -0.48 -73.20
N SER A 202 -64.33 -0.82 -72.80
CA SER A 202 -64.71 -0.88 -71.37
C SER A 202 -63.98 -2.00 -70.62
N GLU A 203 -63.79 -3.17 -71.25
CA GLU A 203 -63.06 -4.31 -70.70
C GLU A 203 -61.57 -3.97 -70.54
N ALA A 204 -60.95 -3.33 -71.53
CA ALA A 204 -59.58 -2.83 -71.45
C ALA A 204 -59.41 -1.82 -70.31
N GLN A 205 -60.29 -0.81 -70.21
CA GLN A 205 -60.24 0.20 -69.14
C GLN A 205 -60.47 -0.41 -67.74
N ILE A 206 -61.27 -1.49 -67.63
CA ILE A 206 -61.43 -2.23 -66.37
C ILE A 206 -60.15 -3.01 -66.02
N LEU A 207 -59.48 -3.61 -67.01
CA LEU A 207 -58.24 -4.35 -66.83
C LEU A 207 -57.07 -3.43 -66.43
N GLU A 208 -56.94 -2.30 -67.12
CA GLU A 208 -55.95 -1.25 -66.86
C GLU A 208 -56.10 -0.69 -65.44
N ARG A 209 -57.34 -0.38 -65.01
CA ARG A 209 -57.66 0.01 -63.62
C ARG A 209 -57.40 -1.08 -62.57
N LYS A 210 -57.36 -2.36 -62.93
CA LYS A 210 -56.97 -3.45 -62.01
C LYS A 210 -55.45 -3.46 -61.83
N PHE A 211 -54.70 -3.51 -62.94
CA PHE A 211 -53.25 -3.51 -62.92
C PHE A 211 -52.66 -2.25 -62.28
N GLU A 212 -53.28 -1.08 -62.47
CA GLU A 212 -52.85 0.15 -61.79
C GLU A 212 -53.03 0.08 -60.26
N ARG A 213 -54.17 -0.44 -59.78
CA ARG A 213 -54.39 -0.70 -58.34
C ARG A 213 -53.39 -1.71 -57.77
N GLU A 214 -53.16 -2.81 -58.49
CA GLU A 214 -52.18 -3.83 -58.09
C GLU A 214 -50.78 -3.24 -58.00
N ARG A 215 -50.33 -2.52 -59.03
CA ARG A 215 -49.06 -1.78 -59.05
C ARG A 215 -48.93 -0.81 -57.87
N ASP A 216 -49.97 -0.07 -57.54
CA ASP A 216 -49.92 0.93 -56.47
C ASP A 216 -49.95 0.29 -55.07
N THR A 217 -50.67 -0.82 -54.88
CA THR A 217 -50.56 -1.63 -53.64
C THR A 217 -49.18 -2.28 -53.48
N LEU A 218 -48.57 -2.74 -54.58
CA LEU A 218 -47.20 -3.26 -54.57
C LEU A 218 -46.17 -2.16 -54.25
N ARG A 219 -46.32 -0.96 -54.84
CA ARG A 219 -45.49 0.22 -54.49
C ARG A 219 -45.57 0.58 -53.01
N ALA A 220 -46.78 0.62 -52.44
CA ALA A 220 -46.97 0.91 -51.02
C ALA A 220 -46.23 -0.12 -50.13
N ARG A 221 -46.32 -1.41 -50.48
CA ARG A 221 -45.66 -2.48 -49.73
C ARG A 221 -44.14 -2.53 -49.93
N VAL A 222 -43.63 -2.12 -51.08
CA VAL A 222 -42.18 -1.93 -51.31
C VAL A 222 -41.66 -0.79 -50.44
N ALA A 223 -42.32 0.38 -50.44
CA ALA A 223 -41.92 1.52 -49.62
C ALA A 223 -41.97 1.22 -48.11
N GLU A 224 -42.95 0.43 -47.66
CA GLU A 224 -43.01 -0.07 -46.27
C GLU A 224 -41.84 -1.00 -45.93
N LEU A 225 -41.49 -1.93 -46.83
CA LEU A 225 -40.33 -2.82 -46.65
C LEU A 225 -39.01 -2.04 -46.65
N GLU A 226 -38.82 -1.09 -47.57
CA GLU A 226 -37.66 -0.19 -47.63
C GLU A 226 -37.51 0.63 -46.34
N LYS A 227 -38.62 1.13 -45.78
CA LYS A 227 -38.65 1.80 -44.48
C LYS A 227 -38.20 0.84 -43.36
N THR A 228 -38.79 -0.37 -43.26
CA THR A 228 -38.38 -1.30 -42.20
C THR A 228 -36.92 -1.78 -42.34
N LEU A 229 -36.38 -1.88 -43.56
CA LEU A 229 -34.97 -2.18 -43.82
C LEU A 229 -34.03 -1.06 -43.37
N THR A 230 -34.39 0.21 -43.62
CA THR A 230 -33.59 1.36 -43.16
C THR A 230 -33.64 1.51 -41.64
N GLU A 231 -34.80 1.31 -41.00
CA GLU A 231 -34.92 1.27 -39.53
C GLU A 231 -34.08 0.12 -38.92
N ARG A 232 -34.12 -1.07 -39.53
CA ARG A 232 -33.35 -2.25 -39.07
C ARG A 232 -31.84 -2.09 -39.25
N THR A 233 -31.37 -1.49 -40.35
CA THR A 233 -29.93 -1.25 -40.58
C THR A 233 -29.37 -0.16 -39.68
N GLN A 234 -30.14 0.89 -39.38
CA GLN A 234 -29.76 1.87 -38.35
C GLN A 234 -29.67 1.20 -36.96
N GLY A 235 -30.66 0.38 -36.58
CA GLY A 235 -30.62 -0.37 -35.32
C GLY A 235 -29.43 -1.34 -35.21
N LEU A 236 -29.08 -2.02 -36.30
CA LEU A 236 -27.90 -2.89 -36.36
C LEU A 236 -26.60 -2.09 -36.19
N SER A 237 -26.43 -0.98 -36.91
CA SER A 237 -25.24 -0.13 -36.82
C SER A 237 -25.04 0.47 -35.42
N VAL A 238 -26.13 0.85 -34.74
CA VAL A 238 -26.08 1.26 -33.33
C VAL A 238 -25.62 0.10 -32.44
N ALA A 239 -26.20 -1.09 -32.60
CA ALA A 239 -25.81 -2.27 -31.82
C ALA A 239 -24.32 -2.65 -32.01
N GLU A 240 -23.83 -2.65 -33.25
CA GLU A 240 -22.42 -2.86 -33.60
C GLU A 240 -21.51 -1.83 -32.93
N SER A 241 -21.91 -0.54 -32.94
CA SER A 241 -21.14 0.52 -32.27
C SER A 241 -21.07 0.31 -30.75
N THR A 242 -22.17 -0.14 -30.12
CA THR A 242 -22.17 -0.44 -28.67
C THR A 242 -21.38 -1.69 -28.33
N LEU A 243 -21.34 -2.71 -29.20
CA LEU A 243 -20.50 -3.88 -29.02
C LEU A 243 -19.00 -3.51 -29.08
N ALA A 244 -18.60 -2.66 -30.03
CA ALA A 244 -17.21 -2.20 -30.15
C ALA A 244 -16.74 -1.40 -28.92
N VAL A 245 -17.62 -0.59 -28.31
CA VAL A 245 -17.32 0.08 -27.04
C VAL A 245 -17.19 -0.95 -25.91
N ARG A 246 -18.13 -1.89 -25.77
CA ARG A 246 -18.09 -2.90 -24.71
C ARG A 246 -16.92 -3.88 -24.82
N SER A 247 -16.45 -4.22 -26.03
CA SER A 247 -15.22 -5.00 -26.18
C SER A 247 -14.01 -4.21 -25.69
N SER A 248 -13.88 -2.93 -26.08
CA SER A 248 -12.78 -2.08 -25.61
C SER A 248 -12.78 -1.86 -24.09
N GLU A 249 -13.96 -1.82 -23.44
CA GLU A 249 -14.07 -1.80 -21.98
C GLU A 249 -13.63 -3.13 -21.34
N LEU A 250 -14.00 -4.27 -21.93
CA LEU A 250 -13.59 -5.59 -21.44
C LEU A 250 -12.08 -5.82 -21.58
N ASP A 251 -11.48 -5.41 -22.70
CA ASP A 251 -10.03 -5.49 -22.93
C ASP A 251 -9.27 -4.65 -21.88
N ALA A 252 -9.74 -3.44 -21.59
CA ALA A 252 -9.18 -2.57 -20.56
C ALA A 252 -9.34 -3.16 -19.14
N LEU A 253 -10.49 -3.77 -18.84
CA LEU A 253 -10.72 -4.45 -17.56
C LEU A 253 -9.84 -5.71 -17.40
N GLN A 254 -9.58 -6.45 -18.47
CA GLN A 254 -8.64 -7.58 -18.45
C GLN A 254 -7.19 -7.12 -18.20
N GLY A 255 -6.77 -6.00 -18.81
CA GLY A 255 -5.48 -5.38 -18.53
C GLY A 255 -5.33 -5.00 -17.05
N ASN A 256 -6.29 -4.25 -16.52
CA ASN A 256 -6.33 -3.85 -15.10
C ASN A 256 -6.33 -5.06 -14.14
N LEU A 257 -7.04 -6.14 -14.49
CA LEU A 257 -7.12 -7.35 -13.66
C LEU A 257 -5.75 -8.03 -13.58
N LYS A 258 -5.04 -8.13 -14.71
CA LYS A 258 -3.68 -8.70 -14.75
C LYS A 258 -2.68 -7.87 -13.94
N GLU A 259 -2.70 -6.53 -14.05
CA GLU A 259 -1.87 -5.67 -13.20
C GLU A 259 -2.14 -5.90 -11.70
N LEU A 260 -3.39 -6.20 -11.34
CA LEU A 260 -3.81 -6.53 -9.97
C LEU A 260 -3.35 -7.94 -9.52
N GLU A 261 -3.06 -8.85 -10.45
CA GLU A 261 -2.44 -10.15 -10.18
C GLU A 261 -0.92 -10.00 -9.99
N ASP A 262 -0.24 -9.30 -10.91
CA ASP A 262 1.20 -8.99 -10.83
C ASP A 262 1.53 -8.24 -9.50
N LEU A 263 0.69 -7.28 -9.09
CA LEU A 263 0.82 -6.55 -7.82
C LEU A 263 0.58 -7.43 -6.57
N ARG A 264 -0.22 -8.50 -6.67
CA ARG A 264 -0.42 -9.45 -5.56
C ARG A 264 0.80 -10.34 -5.36
N GLU A 265 1.36 -10.88 -6.45
CA GLU A 265 2.60 -11.67 -6.39
C GLU A 265 3.74 -10.83 -5.82
N MET A 266 3.92 -9.59 -6.31
CA MET A 266 4.94 -8.67 -5.78
C MET A 266 4.72 -8.36 -4.29
N LYS A 267 3.46 -8.24 -3.83
CA LYS A 267 3.16 -8.03 -2.41
C LYS A 267 3.53 -9.24 -1.56
N GLU A 268 3.14 -10.46 -1.95
CA GLU A 268 3.54 -11.66 -1.21
C GLU A 268 5.06 -11.77 -1.09
N ASP A 269 5.78 -11.43 -2.16
CA ASP A 269 7.23 -11.48 -2.18
C ASP A 269 7.91 -10.35 -1.38
N ILE A 270 7.19 -9.26 -1.08
CA ILE A 270 7.58 -8.25 -0.10
C ILE A 270 7.30 -8.73 1.32
N ASP A 271 6.12 -9.29 1.58
CA ASP A 271 5.72 -9.78 2.90
C ASP A 271 6.65 -10.93 3.38
N ARG A 272 7.03 -11.86 2.48
CA ARG A 272 8.06 -12.90 2.72
C ARG A 272 9.42 -12.30 3.10
N LYS A 273 9.86 -11.22 2.44
CA LYS A 273 11.15 -10.54 2.73
C LYS A 273 11.09 -9.74 4.04
N ASN A 274 9.93 -9.16 4.37
CA ASN A 274 9.68 -8.49 5.64
C ASN A 274 9.73 -9.50 6.82
N GLU A 275 9.14 -10.69 6.67
CA GLU A 275 9.22 -11.75 7.70
C GLU A 275 10.67 -12.25 7.88
N GLN A 276 11.40 -12.49 6.79
CA GLN A 276 12.82 -12.89 6.86
C GLN A 276 13.70 -11.84 7.54
N THR A 277 13.52 -10.56 7.22
CA THR A 277 14.30 -9.46 7.84
C THR A 277 13.92 -9.27 9.31
N ALA A 278 12.63 -9.36 9.67
CA ALA A 278 12.19 -9.34 11.07
C ALA A 278 12.79 -10.51 11.89
N ALA A 279 12.85 -11.72 11.31
CA ALA A 279 13.48 -12.88 11.94
C ALA A 279 15.00 -12.72 12.15
N ILE A 280 15.70 -12.07 11.21
CA ILE A 280 17.13 -11.73 11.34
C ILE A 280 17.34 -10.68 12.44
N LEU A 281 16.56 -9.59 12.43
CA LEU A 281 16.63 -8.53 13.44
C LEU A 281 16.35 -9.07 14.85
N LYS A 282 15.35 -9.96 15.02
CA LYS A 282 15.05 -10.61 16.30
C LYS A 282 16.22 -11.48 16.81
N LYS A 283 16.91 -12.20 15.91
CA LYS A 283 18.12 -12.97 16.27
C LYS A 283 19.28 -12.06 16.70
N GLN A 284 19.51 -10.97 15.97
CA GLN A 284 20.57 -10.00 16.30
C GLN A 284 20.28 -9.28 17.62
N ALA A 285 19.04 -8.89 17.90
CA ALA A 285 18.63 -8.30 19.17
C ALA A 285 18.89 -9.25 20.35
N ASN A 286 18.49 -10.52 20.24
CA ASN A 286 18.76 -11.53 21.27
C ASN A 286 20.27 -11.72 21.52
N GLN A 287 21.07 -11.80 20.45
CA GLN A 287 22.53 -11.93 20.56
C GLN A 287 23.18 -10.70 21.23
N LEU A 288 22.69 -9.49 20.98
CA LEU A 288 23.18 -8.28 21.65
C LEU A 288 22.86 -8.30 23.16
N VAL A 289 21.66 -8.72 23.55
CA VAL A 289 21.27 -8.85 24.97
C VAL A 289 22.12 -9.91 25.69
N GLU A 290 22.34 -11.06 25.06
CA GLU A 290 23.21 -12.13 25.58
C GLU A 290 24.66 -11.65 25.75
N MET A 291 25.22 -11.00 24.72
CA MET A 291 26.58 -10.43 24.76
C MET A 291 26.71 -9.32 25.80
N GLU A 292 25.70 -8.49 26.01
CA GLU A 292 25.72 -7.46 27.06
C GLU A 292 25.69 -8.09 28.47
N ALA A 293 24.90 -9.14 28.68
CA ALA A 293 24.85 -9.88 29.94
C ALA A 293 26.19 -10.57 30.25
N LEU A 294 26.79 -11.24 29.26
CA LEU A 294 28.13 -11.84 29.37
C LEU A 294 29.21 -10.78 29.62
N TYR A 295 29.16 -9.64 28.94
CA TYR A 295 30.10 -8.54 29.16
C TYR A 295 29.99 -7.93 30.56
N LYS A 296 28.78 -7.81 31.10
CA LYS A 296 28.54 -7.35 32.48
C LYS A 296 29.09 -8.34 33.52
N SER A 297 28.87 -9.65 33.34
CA SER A 297 29.40 -10.65 34.27
C SER A 297 30.93 -10.73 34.23
N GLU A 298 31.54 -10.65 33.04
CA GLU A 298 33.00 -10.59 32.86
C GLU A 298 33.60 -9.30 33.47
N GLN A 299 32.94 -8.14 33.36
CA GLN A 299 33.39 -6.94 34.08
C GLN A 299 33.44 -7.14 35.61
N VAL A 300 32.44 -7.80 36.19
CA VAL A 300 32.40 -8.10 37.64
C VAL A 300 33.49 -9.10 38.03
N LEU A 301 33.69 -10.16 37.24
CA LEU A 301 34.78 -11.12 37.44
C LEU A 301 36.15 -10.45 37.34
N ARG A 302 36.39 -9.63 36.31
CA ARG A 302 37.63 -8.88 36.13
C ARG A 302 37.93 -7.97 37.32
N LYS A 303 36.95 -7.21 37.83
CA LYS A 303 37.11 -6.40 39.05
C LYS A 303 37.41 -7.26 40.28
N ARG A 304 36.76 -8.43 40.42
CA ARG A 304 37.00 -9.38 41.52
C ARG A 304 38.43 -9.95 41.48
N TYR A 305 38.87 -10.46 40.33
CA TYR A 305 40.22 -11.03 40.17
C TYR A 305 41.32 -9.97 40.29
N PHE A 306 41.10 -8.76 39.77
CA PHE A 306 42.05 -7.65 39.92
C PHE A 306 42.31 -7.33 41.40
N ASN A 307 41.25 -7.12 42.18
CA ASN A 307 41.39 -6.83 43.61
C ASN A 307 41.91 -8.05 44.40
N MET A 308 41.61 -9.29 43.96
CA MET A 308 42.20 -10.49 44.55
C MET A 308 43.72 -10.57 44.32
N MET A 309 44.22 -10.19 43.15
CA MET A 309 45.67 -10.14 42.88
C MET A 309 46.37 -9.06 43.71
N GLU A 310 45.78 -7.87 43.86
CA GLU A 310 46.34 -6.83 44.74
C GLU A 310 46.23 -7.17 46.23
N ASP A 311 45.20 -7.89 46.69
CA ASP A 311 45.11 -8.44 48.05
C ASP A 311 46.19 -9.53 48.28
N MET A 312 46.50 -10.35 47.27
CA MET A 312 47.57 -11.37 47.34
C MET A 312 48.99 -10.76 47.36
N LYS A 313 49.20 -9.56 46.82
CA LYS A 313 50.43 -8.76 47.01
C LYS A 313 50.57 -8.16 48.42
N GLY A 314 49.60 -8.38 49.31
CA GLY A 314 49.56 -7.80 50.64
C GLY A 314 48.76 -6.50 50.72
N LYS A 315 47.83 -6.45 51.67
CA LYS A 315 47.01 -5.28 52.03
C LYS A 315 47.82 -4.12 52.61
N ILE A 316 49.02 -4.43 53.07
CA ILE A 316 50.03 -3.52 53.59
C ILE A 316 51.30 -3.84 52.81
N ARG A 317 51.82 -2.86 52.07
CA ARG A 317 53.11 -2.92 51.38
C ARG A 317 54.01 -1.81 51.90
N VAL A 318 55.28 -2.16 52.11
CA VAL A 318 56.37 -1.35 52.64
C VAL A 318 57.54 -1.42 51.67
N TYR A 319 57.55 -0.53 50.68
CA TYR A 319 58.73 -0.34 49.84
C TYR A 319 59.82 0.43 50.60
N CYS A 320 61.09 0.19 50.27
CA CYS A 320 62.18 1.10 50.62
C CYS A 320 62.55 1.96 49.40
N ARG A 321 62.79 3.25 49.63
CA ARG A 321 63.48 4.11 48.65
C ARG A 321 64.61 4.89 49.31
N TRP A 322 65.76 4.96 48.63
CA TRP A 322 66.73 6.05 48.83
C TRP A 322 66.82 6.91 47.57
N ARG A 323 67.41 8.10 47.72
CA ARG A 323 67.64 9.03 46.61
C ARG A 323 69.10 8.96 46.18
N PRO A 324 69.44 9.33 44.94
CA PRO A 324 70.82 9.62 44.59
C PRO A 324 71.38 10.77 45.44
N LEU A 325 72.71 10.83 45.53
CA LEU A 325 73.44 11.97 46.08
C LEU A 325 73.14 13.23 45.25
N SER A 326 73.04 14.37 45.92
CA SER A 326 72.91 15.67 45.26
C SER A 326 74.29 16.21 44.84
N GLU A 327 74.30 17.14 43.89
CA GLU A 327 75.52 17.79 43.37
C GLU A 327 76.44 18.35 44.48
N LYS A 328 75.85 18.86 45.57
CA LYS A 328 76.57 19.36 46.75
C LYS A 328 77.25 18.24 47.53
N GLU A 329 76.53 17.14 47.78
CA GLU A 329 77.05 15.97 48.51
C GLU A 329 78.14 15.26 47.69
N MET A 330 78.02 15.26 46.35
CA MET A 330 79.06 14.79 45.43
C MET A 330 80.31 15.68 45.47
N LEU A 331 80.14 17.02 45.49
CA LEU A 331 81.24 17.98 45.62
C LEU A 331 81.97 17.85 46.98
N GLU A 332 81.20 17.60 48.04
CA GLU A 332 81.69 17.28 49.40
C GLU A 332 82.31 15.86 49.51
N LYS A 333 82.26 15.06 48.43
CA LYS A 333 82.76 13.67 48.36
C LYS A 333 82.09 12.73 49.37
N GLN A 334 80.83 12.98 49.71
CA GLN A 334 80.00 12.02 50.41
C GLN A 334 79.84 10.75 49.56
N LYS A 335 79.58 9.61 50.22
CA LYS A 335 79.39 8.31 49.57
C LYS A 335 78.02 7.76 49.91
N ASP A 336 77.43 6.98 49.01
CA ASP A 336 76.36 6.08 49.44
C ASP A 336 76.94 5.03 50.41
N VAL A 337 76.11 4.64 51.37
CA VAL A 337 76.44 3.71 52.46
C VAL A 337 75.41 2.56 52.51
N ILE A 338 74.53 2.50 51.52
CA ILE A 338 73.48 1.50 51.35
C ILE A 338 73.79 0.65 50.12
N ALA A 339 73.51 -0.66 50.20
CA ALA A 339 73.53 -1.57 49.07
C ALA A 339 72.18 -2.30 48.94
N ALA A 340 71.85 -2.71 47.71
CA ALA A 340 70.77 -3.65 47.40
C ALA A 340 71.39 -4.97 46.92
N PRO A 341 71.43 -6.03 47.74
CA PRO A 341 71.84 -7.36 47.28
C PRO A 341 70.81 -8.00 46.32
N ASP A 342 69.54 -7.63 46.46
CA ASP A 342 68.41 -8.06 45.65
C ASP A 342 67.29 -7.00 45.66
N GLU A 343 66.18 -7.24 44.96
CA GLU A 343 65.03 -6.32 44.80
C GLU A 343 64.17 -6.12 46.07
N PHE A 344 64.47 -6.81 47.17
CA PHE A 344 63.69 -6.85 48.42
C PHE A 344 64.53 -6.52 49.66
N THR A 345 65.85 -6.71 49.60
CA THR A 345 66.78 -6.58 50.72
C THR A 345 67.61 -5.31 50.63
N VAL A 346 67.71 -4.58 51.74
CA VAL A 346 68.53 -3.38 51.89
C VAL A 346 69.61 -3.63 52.93
N GLU A 347 70.86 -3.37 52.57
CA GLU A 347 72.02 -3.64 53.40
C GLU A 347 72.76 -2.33 53.76
N HIS A 348 73.21 -2.21 55.01
CA HIS A 348 74.00 -1.07 55.50
C HIS A 348 74.97 -1.49 56.61
N PRO A 349 76.12 -0.81 56.79
CA PRO A 349 77.06 -1.08 57.88
C PRO A 349 76.42 -0.95 59.27
N TRP A 350 76.83 -1.82 60.19
CA TRP A 350 76.39 -1.80 61.59
C TRP A 350 77.60 -1.93 62.54
N LYS A 351 77.35 -1.84 63.85
CA LYS A 351 78.39 -1.65 64.89
C LYS A 351 79.41 -2.79 65.03
N ASP A 352 79.13 -3.95 64.45
CA ASP A 352 79.83 -5.20 64.71
C ASP A 352 80.65 -5.68 63.48
N ASP A 353 81.00 -4.77 62.57
CA ASP A 353 81.56 -4.96 61.21
C ASP A 353 80.74 -5.85 60.26
N LYS A 354 79.74 -6.57 60.77
CA LYS A 354 78.73 -7.27 59.98
C LYS A 354 77.72 -6.24 59.45
N PRO A 355 77.45 -6.24 58.12
CA PRO A 355 76.39 -5.43 57.59
C PRO A 355 75.03 -5.94 58.08
N LYS A 356 74.09 -5.03 58.27
CA LYS A 356 72.73 -5.32 58.73
C LYS A 356 71.75 -5.18 57.59
N GLN A 357 71.03 -6.27 57.33
CA GLN A 357 70.03 -6.36 56.27
C GLN A 357 68.63 -6.04 56.81
N HIS A 358 67.78 -5.49 55.94
CA HIS A 358 66.37 -5.19 56.17
C HIS A 358 65.56 -5.57 54.93
N GLN A 359 64.50 -6.36 55.09
CA GLN A 359 63.62 -6.80 54.00
C GLN A 359 62.39 -5.90 53.87
N PHE A 360 61.94 -5.73 52.62
CA PHE A 360 60.87 -4.86 52.16
C PHE A 360 60.10 -5.53 51.02
N ASP A 361 58.89 -5.07 50.73
CA ASP A 361 58.09 -5.61 49.61
C ASP A 361 58.69 -5.27 48.23
N HIS A 362 59.52 -4.22 48.16
CA HIS A 362 60.40 -3.88 47.03
C HIS A 362 61.41 -2.80 47.45
N VAL A 363 62.53 -2.69 46.74
CA VAL A 363 63.65 -1.78 46.99
C VAL A 363 63.93 -0.94 45.75
N PHE A 364 63.75 0.37 45.90
CA PHE A 364 64.07 1.38 44.90
C PHE A 364 65.38 2.09 45.27
N ASP A 365 66.38 1.97 44.41
CA ASP A 365 67.73 2.49 44.61
C ASP A 365 67.87 3.96 44.17
N GLY A 366 69.11 4.46 44.12
CA GLY A 366 69.44 5.79 43.63
C GLY A 366 69.31 5.99 42.10
N SER A 367 69.22 4.92 41.29
CA SER A 367 68.98 5.01 39.85
C SER A 367 67.49 5.00 39.47
N THR A 368 66.63 4.42 40.32
CA THR A 368 65.19 4.25 40.06
C THR A 368 64.45 5.59 39.85
N THR A 369 63.80 5.71 38.68
CA THR A 369 63.05 6.87 38.22
C THR A 369 61.74 7.13 38.99
N GLN A 370 60.99 8.18 38.62
CA GLN A 370 59.67 8.46 39.18
C GLN A 370 58.58 7.64 38.47
N GLU A 371 58.85 7.22 37.23
CA GLU A 371 58.05 6.37 36.36
C GLU A 371 57.95 4.96 36.95
N GLU A 372 59.09 4.34 37.26
CA GLU A 372 59.16 2.96 37.79
C GLU A 372 58.51 2.86 39.18
N VAL A 373 58.81 3.80 40.07
CA VAL A 373 58.15 3.91 41.40
C VAL A 373 56.64 4.16 41.27
N PHE A 374 56.16 4.75 40.16
CA PHE A 374 54.74 4.93 39.95
C PHE A 374 54.04 3.70 39.39
N GLU A 375 54.63 2.97 38.44
CA GLU A 375 53.96 1.86 37.73
C GLU A 375 53.45 0.77 38.70
N ASP A 376 54.16 0.52 39.80
CA ASP A 376 53.71 -0.42 40.83
C ASP A 376 52.54 0.13 41.67
N THR A 377 52.56 1.44 41.98
CA THR A 377 51.44 2.13 42.65
C THR A 377 50.23 2.38 41.74
N ARG A 378 50.40 2.27 40.42
CA ARG A 378 49.38 2.56 39.41
C ARG A 378 48.17 1.64 39.55
N TYR A 379 48.39 0.40 39.97
CA TYR A 379 47.31 -0.57 40.25
C TYR A 379 46.42 -0.13 41.43
N LEU A 380 46.96 0.61 42.40
CA LEU A 380 46.17 1.19 43.50
C LEU A 380 45.22 2.30 43.00
N VAL A 381 45.55 3.03 41.92
CA VAL A 381 44.63 4.00 41.29
C VAL A 381 43.38 3.30 40.77
N GLN A 382 43.55 2.14 40.13
CA GLN A 382 42.43 1.30 39.67
C GLN A 382 41.62 0.77 40.87
N SER A 383 42.27 0.26 41.93
CA SER A 383 41.59 -0.17 43.15
C SER A 383 40.76 0.96 43.79
N ALA A 384 41.25 2.19 43.77
CA ALA A 384 40.53 3.36 44.28
C ALA A 384 39.28 3.69 43.44
N VAL A 385 39.35 3.56 42.11
CA VAL A 385 38.18 3.71 41.21
C VAL A 385 37.16 2.59 41.41
N ASP A 386 37.62 1.36 41.69
CA ASP A 386 36.76 0.22 42.04
C ASP A 386 36.18 0.28 43.47
N GLY A 387 36.40 1.39 44.20
CA GLY A 387 35.73 1.72 45.47
C GLY A 387 36.53 1.39 46.73
N TYR A 388 37.77 0.93 46.61
CA TYR A 388 38.64 0.66 47.76
C TYR A 388 39.24 1.97 48.31
N ASN A 389 39.54 2.00 49.60
CA ASN A 389 40.19 3.16 50.21
C ASN A 389 41.71 2.97 50.13
N VAL A 390 42.40 3.86 49.43
CA VAL A 390 43.85 3.79 49.21
C VAL A 390 44.55 4.92 49.96
N CYS A 391 45.62 4.57 50.66
CA CYS A 391 46.51 5.50 51.34
C CYS A 391 47.94 5.17 50.96
N ILE A 392 48.70 6.19 50.56
CA ILE A 392 50.12 6.14 50.26
C ILE A 392 50.78 7.24 51.10
N PHE A 393 51.84 6.92 51.84
CA PHE A 393 52.60 7.94 52.54
C PHE A 393 54.10 7.68 52.43
N ALA A 394 54.88 8.76 52.52
CA ALA A 394 56.33 8.71 52.57
C ALA A 394 56.80 9.06 53.98
N TYR A 395 57.38 8.08 54.68
CA TYR A 395 58.09 8.28 55.94
C TYR A 395 59.57 8.69 55.71
N GLY A 396 60.29 9.05 56.78
CA GLY A 396 61.75 9.24 56.76
C GLY A 396 62.22 10.59 57.30
N GLN A 397 63.53 10.80 57.36
CA GLN A 397 64.14 12.04 57.85
C GLN A 397 63.95 13.25 56.91
N THR A 398 64.32 14.45 57.36
CA THR A 398 64.44 15.62 56.49
C THR A 398 65.53 15.37 55.43
N GLY A 399 65.28 15.81 54.19
CA GLY A 399 66.20 15.58 53.06
C GLY A 399 66.18 14.17 52.46
N SER A 400 65.40 13.21 52.97
CA SER A 400 65.39 11.82 52.48
C SER A 400 64.64 11.57 51.16
N GLY A 401 64.12 12.61 50.51
CA GLY A 401 63.34 12.49 49.27
C GLY A 401 61.82 12.36 49.42
N LYS A 402 61.24 12.47 50.64
CA LYS A 402 59.77 12.35 50.86
C LYS A 402 58.92 13.15 49.87
N THR A 403 59.14 14.48 49.83
CA THR A 403 58.38 15.41 48.98
C THR A 403 58.62 15.15 47.49
N PHE A 404 59.84 14.77 47.12
CA PHE A 404 60.17 14.40 45.74
C PHE A 404 59.45 13.12 45.30
N THR A 405 59.31 12.12 46.17
CA THR A 405 58.51 10.93 45.87
C THR A 405 57.01 11.25 45.75
N VAL A 406 56.43 12.02 46.68
CA VAL A 406 54.98 12.29 46.69
C VAL A 406 54.54 13.30 45.62
N TYR A 407 55.32 14.35 45.36
CA TYR A 407 54.97 15.43 44.43
C TYR A 407 55.92 15.54 43.24
N GLY A 408 57.23 15.33 43.44
CA GLY A 408 58.26 15.42 42.39
C GLY A 408 58.68 16.84 42.07
N SER A 409 58.99 17.07 40.79
CA SER A 409 59.25 18.38 40.19
C SER A 409 58.52 18.50 38.85
N ASP A 410 58.44 19.70 38.28
CA ASP A 410 57.72 19.95 37.01
C ASP A 410 58.25 19.12 35.84
N ARG A 411 59.54 18.74 35.88
CA ARG A 411 60.17 17.85 34.89
C ARG A 411 59.96 16.37 35.22
N ASN A 412 60.09 16.01 36.51
CA ASN A 412 60.02 14.64 36.99
C ASN A 412 58.89 14.50 38.03
N PRO A 413 57.61 14.51 37.60
CA PRO A 413 56.45 14.49 38.50
C PRO A 413 56.46 13.25 39.41
N GLY A 414 55.97 13.39 40.63
CA GLY A 414 55.89 12.31 41.62
C GLY A 414 54.59 11.52 41.58
N LEU A 415 54.32 10.76 42.64
CA LEU A 415 53.16 9.87 42.73
C LEU A 415 51.81 10.62 42.61
N THR A 416 51.66 11.77 43.28
CA THR A 416 50.40 12.55 43.30
C THR A 416 49.96 13.03 41.91
N PRO A 417 50.77 13.77 41.13
CA PRO A 417 50.38 14.19 39.78
C PRO A 417 50.16 13.00 38.82
N ARG A 418 50.97 11.93 38.90
CA ARG A 418 50.78 10.73 38.06
C ARG A 418 49.50 9.98 38.40
N ALA A 419 49.21 9.76 39.68
CA ALA A 419 47.96 9.15 40.13
C ALA A 419 46.74 9.96 39.70
N THR A 420 46.84 11.30 39.74
CA THR A 420 45.79 12.21 39.25
C THR A 420 45.60 12.09 37.74
N ALA A 421 46.68 12.03 36.96
CA ALA A 421 46.62 11.87 35.50
C ALA A 421 46.05 10.50 35.08
N GLU A 422 46.48 9.40 35.72
CA GLU A 422 45.94 8.06 35.44
C GLU A 422 44.48 7.93 35.91
N LEU A 423 44.10 8.55 37.04
CA LEU A 423 42.71 8.65 37.47
C LEU A 423 41.85 9.29 36.36
N PHE A 424 42.21 10.48 35.87
CA PHE A 424 41.46 11.12 34.78
C PHE A 424 41.47 10.32 33.45
N LYS A 425 42.47 9.47 33.21
CA LYS A 425 42.53 8.56 32.05
C LYS A 425 41.56 7.37 32.22
N VAL A 426 41.46 6.79 33.41
CA VAL A 426 40.44 5.76 33.73
C VAL A 426 39.03 6.37 33.69
N LEU A 427 38.83 7.56 34.29
CA LEU A 427 37.55 8.29 34.24
C LEU A 427 37.09 8.56 32.79
N ARG A 428 37.99 8.96 31.88
CA ARG A 428 37.68 9.12 30.45
C ARG A 428 37.40 7.80 29.74
N ARG A 429 38.10 6.72 30.08
CA ARG A 429 37.91 5.39 29.46
C ARG A 429 36.50 4.84 29.70
N ASP A 430 35.97 5.06 30.89
CA ASP A 430 34.70 4.49 31.34
C ASP A 430 33.60 5.58 31.53
N SER A 431 33.79 6.77 30.97
CA SER A 431 32.85 7.90 31.01
C SER A 431 31.47 7.59 30.43
N ASN A 432 31.43 6.73 29.40
CA ASN A 432 30.19 6.30 28.76
C ASN A 432 29.45 5.21 29.57
N LYS A 433 29.93 4.88 30.78
CA LYS A 433 29.41 3.78 31.62
C LYS A 433 29.11 4.19 33.04
N PHE A 434 29.90 5.10 33.63
CA PHE A 434 29.77 5.51 35.03
C PHE A 434 29.83 7.03 35.17
N SER A 435 28.91 7.58 35.98
CA SER A 435 29.04 8.94 36.49
C SER A 435 30.00 8.97 37.68
N PHE A 436 30.89 9.96 37.71
CA PHE A 436 31.92 10.09 38.74
C PHE A 436 31.90 11.50 39.35
N SER A 437 31.98 11.58 40.68
CA SER A 437 32.10 12.84 41.42
C SER A 437 33.40 12.82 42.23
N LEU A 438 34.24 13.84 42.02
CA LEU A 438 35.37 14.16 42.89
C LEU A 438 34.92 15.26 43.85
N LYS A 439 35.31 15.16 45.13
CA LYS A 439 34.98 16.08 46.22
C LYS A 439 36.21 16.33 47.08
#